data_AF-X1PQY8-F1
#
_entry.id   AF-X1PQY8-F1
#
_cell.length_a   1.000
_cell.length_b   1.000
_cell.length_c   1.000
_cell.angle_alpha   90.00
_cell.angle_beta   90.00
_cell.angle_gamma   90.00
#
_symmetry.space_group_name_H-M   'P 1'
#
loop_
_entity.id
_entity.type
_entity.pdbx_description
1 polymer ?
#
loop_
_entity_poly.entity_id
_entity_poly.type
_entity_poly.pdbx_seq_one_letter_code
_entity_poly.pdbx_strand_id
1 'polypeptide(L)'
;MQVAIADLNGDGIKEIVTGAGVGGGPHIRVFNRFGDLINPGFFAYNKKFRGGVNVAVGDLNNDGKEEIVTGAGVGGGPQVRIFDLFGKLLCSGFFVD
;
A
#
# COMPACT_ATOMS: atom_id res chain seq x y z
N MET A 1 11.85 -3.14 -3.62
CA MET A 1 10.53 -3.81 -3.51
C MET A 1 10.30 -4.06 -2.05
N GLN A 2 9.08 -3.90 -1.58
CA GLN A 2 8.72 -4.18 -0.19
C GLN A 2 7.48 -5.06 -0.15
N VAL A 3 7.37 -5.86 0.92
CA VAL A 3 6.24 -6.75 1.20
C VAL A 3 5.75 -6.48 2.62
N ALA A 4 4.44 -6.52 2.81
CA ALA A 4 3.76 -6.52 4.10
C ALA A 4 2.67 -7.59 4.12
N ILE A 5 2.23 -8.03 5.30
CA ILE A 5 1.24 -9.10 5.46
C ILE A 5 0.17 -8.63 6.46
N ALA A 6 -1.10 -8.70 6.07
CA ALA A 6 -2.23 -8.08 6.78
C ALA A 6 -3.54 -8.78 6.49
N ASP A 7 -4.48 -8.79 7.44
CA ASP A 7 -5.88 -9.14 7.16
C ASP A 7 -6.60 -7.88 6.67
N LEU A 8 -6.68 -7.72 5.34
CA LEU A 8 -7.20 -6.52 4.69
C LEU A 8 -8.69 -6.62 4.39
N ASN A 9 -9.25 -7.83 4.38
CA ASN A 9 -10.65 -8.06 4.06
C ASN A 9 -11.50 -8.38 5.32
N GLY A 10 -10.87 -8.70 6.45
CA GLY A 10 -11.48 -9.00 7.74
C GLY A 10 -11.96 -10.45 7.87
N ASP A 11 -11.39 -11.40 7.12
CA ASP A 11 -11.79 -12.81 7.13
C ASP A 11 -10.96 -13.70 8.08
N GLY A 12 -9.97 -13.13 8.77
CA GLY A 12 -9.06 -13.82 9.68
C GLY A 12 -7.88 -14.50 8.99
N ILE A 13 -7.77 -14.40 7.66
CA ILE A 13 -6.63 -14.86 6.87
C ILE A 13 -5.86 -13.63 6.40
N LYS A 14 -4.53 -13.70 6.44
CA LYS A 14 -3.70 -12.58 6.00
C LYS A 14 -3.42 -12.63 4.50
N GLU A 15 -3.53 -11.48 3.87
CA GLU A 15 -3.11 -11.15 2.50
C GLU A 15 -1.65 -10.70 2.45
N ILE A 16 -1.08 -10.76 1.25
CA ILE A 16 0.26 -10.29 0.92
C ILE A 16 0.16 -8.98 0.14
N VAL A 17 0.70 -7.90 0.70
CA VAL A 17 0.79 -6.59 0.04
C VAL A 17 2.19 -6.40 -0.52
N THR A 18 2.29 -5.98 -1.77
CA THR A 18 3.58 -5.71 -2.42
C THR A 18 3.64 -4.27 -2.91
N GLY A 19 4.80 -3.63 -2.69
CA GLY A 19 5.16 -2.33 -3.24
C GLY A 19 6.35 -2.46 -4.19
N ALA A 20 6.20 -1.93 -5.41
CA ALA A 20 7.29 -1.95 -6.38
C ALA A 20 8.48 -1.07 -5.92
N GLY A 21 9.71 -1.54 -6.20
CA GLY A 21 10.93 -0.83 -5.85
C GLY A 21 11.30 0.30 -6.82
N VAL A 22 12.47 0.90 -6.59
CA VAL A 22 13.09 1.91 -7.46
C VAL A 22 13.13 1.42 -8.91
N GLY A 23 12.82 2.31 -9.86
CA GLY A 23 12.69 2.00 -11.28
C GLY A 23 11.29 1.50 -11.68
N GLY A 24 10.54 0.93 -10.73
CA GLY A 24 9.11 0.64 -10.89
C GLY A 24 8.22 1.86 -10.63
N GLY A 25 6.94 1.77 -11.02
CA GLY A 25 5.93 2.74 -10.59
C GLY A 25 5.58 2.61 -9.11
N PRO A 26 4.84 3.55 -8.50
CA PRO A 26 4.33 3.44 -7.13
C PRO A 26 3.16 2.44 -7.03
N HIS A 27 3.35 1.25 -7.58
CA HIS A 27 2.31 0.25 -7.79
C HIS A 27 2.20 -0.65 -6.56
N ILE A 28 0.97 -0.79 -6.07
CA ILE A 28 0.57 -1.69 -5.00
C ILE A 28 -0.21 -2.85 -5.61
N ARG A 29 0.12 -4.07 -5.19
CA ARG A 29 -0.67 -5.27 -5.49
C ARG A 29 -0.90 -6.06 -4.22
N VAL A 30 -2.06 -6.69 -4.15
CA VAL A 30 -2.46 -7.52 -3.04
C VAL A 30 -2.78 -8.92 -3.54
N PHE A 31 -2.27 -9.92 -2.83
CA PHE A 31 -2.44 -11.33 -3.16
C PHE A 31 -3.01 -12.08 -1.96
N ASN A 32 -3.79 -13.13 -2.23
CA ASN A 32 -4.20 -14.08 -1.19
C ASN A 32 -3.02 -15.01 -0.82
N ARG A 33 -3.25 -15.89 0.18
CA ARG A 33 -2.28 -16.92 0.61
C ARG A 33 -1.88 -17.94 -0.47
N PHE A 34 -2.62 -18.03 -1.57
CA PHE A 34 -2.32 -18.92 -2.71
C PHE A 34 -1.51 -18.21 -3.80
N GLY A 35 -1.28 -16.90 -3.68
CA GLY A 35 -0.59 -16.09 -4.68
C GLY A 35 -1.51 -15.55 -5.77
N ASP A 36 -2.83 -15.72 -5.64
CA ASP A 36 -3.79 -15.11 -6.57
C ASP A 36 -3.99 -13.64 -6.22
N LEU A 37 -4.09 -12.82 -7.26
CA LEU A 37 -4.34 -11.40 -7.13
C LEU A 37 -5.80 -11.17 -6.70
N ILE A 38 -6.01 -10.43 -5.60
CA ILE A 38 -7.37 -10.19 -5.07
C ILE A 38 -8.01 -8.90 -5.57
N ASN A 39 -7.22 -8.01 -6.18
CA ASN A 39 -7.70 -6.82 -6.90
C ASN A 39 -6.70 -6.42 -8.00
N PRO A 40 -7.07 -5.61 -9.00
CA PRO A 40 -6.17 -5.24 -10.11
C PRO A 40 -4.86 -4.52 -9.71
N GLY A 41 -4.71 -4.11 -8.45
CA GLY A 41 -3.67 -3.21 -7.97
C GLY A 41 -4.01 -1.74 -8.23
N PHE A 42 -3.24 -0.85 -7.61
CA PHE A 42 -3.42 0.59 -7.75
C PHE A 42 -2.09 1.35 -7.63
N PHE A 43 -2.07 2.60 -8.08
CA PHE A 43 -0.91 3.48 -7.92
C PHE A 43 -1.12 4.42 -6.73
N ALA A 44 -0.26 4.32 -5.72
CA ALA A 44 -0.34 5.14 -4.51
C ALA A 44 -0.03 6.64 -4.77
N TYR A 45 0.79 6.90 -5.78
CA TYR A 45 1.20 8.24 -6.22
C TYR A 45 1.04 8.38 -7.73
N ASN A 46 1.55 9.47 -8.32
CA ASN A 46 1.49 9.69 -9.76
C ASN A 46 2.03 8.46 -10.52
N LYS A 47 1.24 7.88 -11.43
CA LYS A 47 1.61 6.69 -12.21
C LYS A 47 2.91 6.82 -13.02
N LYS A 48 3.39 8.05 -13.27
CA LYS A 48 4.67 8.33 -13.94
C LYS A 48 5.86 8.39 -12.98
N PHE A 49 5.63 8.43 -11.67
CA PHE A 49 6.69 8.39 -10.66
C PHE A 49 7.45 7.06 -10.72
N ARG A 50 8.77 7.09 -10.51
CA ARG A 50 9.64 5.91 -10.65
C ARG A 50 10.51 5.64 -9.42
N GLY A 51 10.25 6.32 -8.31
CA GLY A 51 10.94 6.05 -7.04
C GLY A 51 10.50 4.75 -6.36
N GLY A 52 9.45 4.10 -6.86
CA GLY A 52 8.78 3.00 -6.19
C GLY A 52 7.87 3.47 -5.06
N VAL A 53 7.48 2.53 -4.21
CA VAL A 53 6.63 2.78 -3.04
C VAL A 53 7.02 1.82 -1.92
N ASN A 54 7.10 2.37 -0.71
CA ASN A 54 7.24 1.61 0.52
C ASN A 54 5.84 1.35 1.09
N VAL A 55 5.64 0.18 1.70
CA VAL A 55 4.37 -0.28 2.28
C VAL A 55 4.54 -0.69 3.74
N ALA A 56 3.55 -0.36 4.54
CA ALA A 56 3.28 -0.90 5.87
C ALA A 56 1.77 -1.13 6.01
N VAL A 57 1.36 -1.86 7.03
CA VAL A 57 -0.04 -2.23 7.26
C VAL A 57 -0.39 -2.17 8.74
N GLY A 58 -1.67 -1.95 9.03
CA GLY A 58 -2.23 -2.02 10.38
C GLY A 58 -3.64 -1.46 10.43
N ASP A 59 -4.42 -1.86 11.43
CA ASP A 59 -5.76 -1.34 11.68
C ASP A 59 -5.64 0.05 12.34
N LEU A 60 -5.88 1.11 11.56
CA LEU A 60 -5.69 2.50 11.94
C LEU A 60 -7.01 3.18 12.31
N ASN A 61 -8.14 2.59 11.93
CA ASN A 61 -9.47 3.11 12.19
C ASN A 61 -10.25 2.27 13.23
N ASN A 62 -9.68 1.16 13.68
CA ASN A 62 -10.23 0.20 14.63
C ASN A 62 -11.57 -0.43 14.16
N ASP A 63 -11.67 -0.74 12.86
CA ASP A 63 -12.83 -1.41 12.26
C ASP A 63 -12.63 -2.93 12.08
N GLY A 64 -11.47 -3.46 12.45
CA GLY A 64 -11.12 -4.88 12.33
C GLY A 64 -10.58 -5.27 10.96
N LYS A 65 -10.36 -4.33 10.04
CA LYS A 65 -9.63 -4.51 8.79
C LYS A 65 -8.37 -3.67 8.83
N GLU A 66 -7.26 -4.23 8.40
CA GLU A 66 -6.02 -3.46 8.33
C GLU A 66 -6.00 -2.54 7.09
N GLU A 67 -5.43 -1.35 7.23
CA GLU A 67 -5.17 -0.42 6.13
C GLU A 67 -3.77 -0.58 5.54
N ILE A 68 -3.60 -0.10 4.31
CA ILE A 68 -2.30 -0.01 3.62
C ILE A 68 -1.74 1.40 3.78
N VAL A 69 -0.63 1.52 4.52
CA VAL A 69 0.16 2.75 4.62
C VAL A 69 1.25 2.74 3.55
N THR A 70 1.38 3.86 2.84
CA THR A 70 2.38 4.03 1.78
C THR A 70 3.29 5.22 2.04
N GLY A 71 4.56 5.05 1.74
CA GLY A 71 5.56 6.11 1.67
C GLY A 71 6.18 6.20 0.27
N ALA A 72 6.35 7.41 -0.25
CA ALA A 72 6.98 7.59 -1.54
C ALA A 72 8.45 7.15 -1.48
N GLY A 73 8.89 6.38 -2.48
CA GLY A 73 10.29 5.99 -2.58
C GLY A 73 11.21 7.13 -3.02
N VAL A 74 12.42 6.79 -3.48
CA VAL A 74 13.48 7.76 -3.83
C VAL A 74 12.99 8.82 -4.83
N GLY A 75 13.35 10.09 -4.58
CA GLY A 75 12.91 11.21 -5.42
C GLY A 75 11.44 11.62 -5.23
N GLY A 76 10.71 10.96 -4.34
CA GLY A 76 9.43 11.44 -3.83
C GLY A 76 9.63 12.45 -2.69
N GLY A 77 8.63 13.28 -2.44
CA GLY A 77 8.56 14.10 -1.22
C GLY A 77 8.12 13.27 0.00
N PRO A 78 8.10 13.85 1.21
CA PRO A 78 7.69 13.21 2.45
C PRO A 78 6.16 13.00 2.55
N GLN A 79 5.59 12.36 1.53
CA GLN A 79 4.18 12.04 1.44
C GLN A 79 3.90 10.66 2.04
N VAL A 80 2.98 10.62 3.00
CA VAL A 80 2.39 9.38 3.50
C VAL A 80 0.92 9.34 3.12
N ARG A 81 0.45 8.20 2.63
CA ARG A 81 -0.96 7.98 2.25
C ARG A 81 -1.45 6.65 2.77
N ILE A 82 -2.70 6.63 3.20
CA ILE A 82 -3.38 5.47 3.77
C ILE A 82 -4.50 5.07 2.82
N PHE A 83 -4.55 3.79 2.47
CA PHE A 83 -5.53 3.23 1.53
C PHE A 83 -6.24 2.02 2.14
N ASP A 84 -7.45 1.76 1.68
CA ASP A 84 -8.09 0.46 1.86
C ASP A 84 -7.54 -0.59 0.87
N LEU A 85 -8.03 -1.83 0.99
CA LEU A 85 -7.71 -2.94 0.11
C LEU A 85 -7.87 -2.62 -1.39
N PHE A 86 -8.85 -1.79 -1.75
CA PHE A 86 -9.21 -1.48 -3.13
C PHE A 86 -8.51 -0.22 -3.67
N GLY A 87 -7.61 0.38 -2.89
CA GLY A 87 -6.89 1.59 -3.28
C GLY A 87 -7.71 2.86 -3.13
N LYS A 88 -8.81 2.84 -2.38
CA LYS A 88 -9.51 4.06 -1.97
C LYS A 88 -8.61 4.80 -0.97
N LEU A 89 -8.31 6.06 -1.26
CA LEU A 89 -7.58 6.92 -0.34
C LEU A 89 -8.45 7.22 0.88
N LEU A 90 -7.96 6.83 2.06
CA LEU A 90 -8.63 7.09 3.34
C LEU A 90 -8.08 8.36 3.99
N CYS A 91 -6.75 8.55 3.92
CA CYS A 91 -6.07 9.71 4.48
C CYS A 91 -4.77 10.00 3.72
N SER A 92 -4.36 11.26 3.66
CA SER A 92 -3.05 11.68 3.14
C SER A 92 -2.47 12.82 3.95
N GLY A 93 -1.17 12.79 4.22
CA GLY A 93 -0.45 13.84 4.94
C GLY A 93 0.96 14.08 4.40
N PHE A 94 1.55 15.21 4.79
CA PHE A 94 2.93 15.59 4.50
C PHE A 94 3.64 15.80 5.83
N PHE A 95 4.76 15.11 6.07
CA PHE A 95 5.60 15.37 7.24
C PHE A 95 6.86 16.10 6.77
N VAL A 96 6.78 17.42 6.70
CA VAL A 96 7.96 18.28 6.90
C VAL A 96 7.55 19.23 7.99
N ASP A 97 8.28 19.14 9.09
CA ASP A 97 8.34 20.16 10.11
C ASP A 97 9.07 21.39 9.53
#